data_AF-A0A918IF30-F1
#
_entry.id   AF-A0A918IF30-F1
#
_cell.length_a   1.000
_cell.length_b   1.000
_cell.length_c   1.000
_cell.angle_alpha   90.00
_cell.angle_beta   90.00
_cell.angle_gamma   90.00
#
_symmetry.space_group_name_H-M   'P 1'
#
loop_
_entity.id
_entity.type
_entity.pdbx_description
1 polymer ?
#
loop_
_entity_poly.entity_id
_entity_poly.type
_entity_poly.pdbx_seq_one_letter_code
_entity_poly.pdbx_strand_id
1 'polypeptide(L)'
;MVNTDDSRPKGAIAPGRDGDRRAQLVEAAVDHVAAHGIADLSLRRLGAAIGVSHRMLIHYFGSKEQLLVEIVRTSERRQRDLLSRLRLEPGLSPADVARLLWRQLTDPRLAGQERLFFEICGHALRGRPEAVPVLDGLVTDWLEPLVAAETAVGADPATARNRARLGLATVRGLLLDLLATGDRVGVDAAMEEFLRLYYDTD
;
A
#
# COMPACT_ATOMS: atom_id res chain seq x y z
N MET A 1 -25.53 -1.52 58.55
CA MET A 1 -25.62 -2.65 57.59
C MET A 1 -25.86 -2.03 56.23
N VAL A 2 -24.90 -1.92 55.29
CA VAL A 2 -24.25 -3.01 54.51
C VAL A 2 -25.35 -3.89 53.90
N ASN A 3 -25.57 -4.04 52.59
CA ASN A 3 -24.65 -3.97 51.45
C ASN A 3 -25.37 -3.71 50.11
N THR A 4 -24.62 -3.05 49.21
CA THR A 4 -24.52 -3.19 47.74
C THR A 4 -25.52 -4.04 46.95
N ASP A 5 -26.06 -3.44 45.89
CA ASP A 5 -26.10 -4.06 44.57
C ASP A 5 -25.23 -3.22 43.60
N ASP A 6 -24.05 -3.76 43.29
CA ASP A 6 -23.00 -3.21 42.43
C ASP A 6 -23.37 -3.51 40.97
N SER A 7 -24.24 -2.68 40.38
CA SER A 7 -24.48 -2.68 38.94
C SER A 7 -23.46 -1.76 38.25
N ARG A 8 -22.25 -2.29 37.98
CA ARG A 8 -21.27 -1.60 37.12
C ARG A 8 -21.78 -1.56 35.68
N PRO A 9 -21.80 -0.39 35.02
CA PRO A 9 -21.95 -0.35 33.57
C PRO A 9 -20.67 -0.88 32.91
N LYS A 10 -20.83 -1.88 32.03
CA LYS A 10 -19.82 -2.37 31.08
C LYS A 10 -19.23 -1.17 30.34
N GLY A 11 -17.93 -0.97 30.50
CA GLY A 11 -17.19 0.12 29.87
C GLY A 11 -17.40 0.14 28.36
N ALA A 12 -17.94 1.25 27.86
CA ALA A 12 -17.83 1.62 26.47
C ALA A 12 -16.33 1.74 26.14
N ILE A 13 -15.84 0.90 25.24
CA ILE A 13 -14.48 1.00 24.73
C ILE A 13 -14.39 2.35 24.02
N ALA A 14 -13.55 3.25 24.54
CA ALA A 14 -13.35 4.56 23.94
C ALA A 14 -12.89 4.37 22.47
N PRO A 15 -13.56 4.99 21.49
CA PRO A 15 -13.34 4.74 20.06
C PRO A 15 -11.89 4.98 19.59
N GLY A 16 -11.10 5.75 20.35
CA GLY A 16 -9.66 5.92 20.08
C GLY A 16 -8.80 4.68 20.33
N ARG A 17 -9.11 3.85 21.34
CA ARG A 17 -8.25 2.71 21.70
C ARG A 17 -8.36 1.54 20.73
N ASP A 18 -9.55 1.31 20.18
CA ASP A 18 -9.78 0.20 19.24
C ASP A 18 -9.32 0.54 17.83
N GLY A 19 -9.48 1.81 17.39
CA GLY A 19 -8.94 2.29 16.13
C GLY A 19 -7.40 2.19 16.08
N ASP A 20 -6.75 2.67 17.15
CA ASP A 20 -5.29 2.56 17.30
C ASP A 20 -4.83 1.10 17.29
N ARG A 21 -5.59 0.20 17.93
CA ARG A 21 -5.25 -1.22 17.95
C ARG A 21 -5.41 -1.86 16.56
N ARG A 22 -6.49 -1.56 15.84
CA ARG A 22 -6.69 -2.04 14.47
C ARG A 22 -5.54 -1.59 13.55
N ALA A 23 -5.14 -0.32 13.65
CA ALA A 23 -4.01 0.22 12.91
C ALA A 23 -2.71 -0.52 13.23
N GLN A 24 -2.37 -0.70 14.51
CA GLN A 24 -1.17 -1.46 14.92
C GLN A 24 -1.15 -2.88 14.37
N LEU A 25 -2.29 -3.56 14.35
CA LEU A 25 -2.38 -4.94 13.86
C LEU A 25 -2.18 -5.04 12.35
N VAL A 26 -2.73 -4.11 11.56
CA VAL A 26 -2.51 -4.14 10.11
C VAL A 26 -1.08 -3.75 9.76
N GLU A 27 -0.48 -2.79 10.46
CA GLU A 27 0.93 -2.43 10.27
C GLU A 27 1.86 -3.63 10.56
N ALA A 28 1.64 -4.35 11.68
CA ALA A 28 2.39 -5.56 11.98
C ALA A 28 2.16 -6.68 10.95
N ALA A 29 0.94 -6.79 10.41
CA ALA A 29 0.63 -7.76 9.37
C ALA A 29 1.33 -7.44 8.04
N VAL A 30 1.44 -6.15 7.69
CA VAL A 30 2.19 -5.69 6.51
C VAL A 30 3.67 -6.04 6.66
N ASP A 31 4.27 -5.77 7.83
CA ASP A 31 5.67 -6.13 8.10
C ASP A 31 5.90 -7.64 7.97
N HIS A 32 4.96 -8.44 8.49
CA HIS A 32 5.05 -9.89 8.38
C HIS A 32 4.98 -10.36 6.93
N VAL A 33 4.04 -9.83 6.14
CA VAL A 33 3.88 -10.16 4.71
C VAL A 33 5.09 -9.72 3.89
N ALA A 34 5.65 -8.54 4.16
CA ALA A 34 6.88 -8.07 3.52
C ALA A 34 8.10 -8.95 3.82
N ALA A 35 8.17 -9.56 5.01
CA ALA A 35 9.31 -10.42 5.37
C ALA A 35 9.15 -11.89 4.94
N HIS A 36 7.92 -12.42 4.86
CA HIS A 36 7.67 -13.86 4.71
C HIS A 36 6.77 -14.21 3.52
N GLY A 37 6.24 -13.22 2.79
CA GLY A 37 5.29 -13.41 1.70
C GLY A 37 3.91 -13.91 2.16
N ILE A 38 3.10 -14.35 1.20
CA ILE A 38 1.69 -14.74 1.40
C ILE A 38 1.40 -16.23 1.27
N ALA A 39 2.34 -17.01 0.72
CA ALA A 39 2.11 -18.40 0.29
C ALA A 39 1.63 -19.33 1.43
N ASP A 40 1.95 -19.00 2.68
CA ASP A 40 1.64 -19.79 3.87
C ASP A 40 0.76 -19.08 4.90
N LEU A 41 0.14 -17.95 4.50
CA LEU A 41 -0.59 -17.07 5.41
C LEU A 41 -1.96 -17.65 5.76
N SER A 42 -2.05 -18.25 6.95
CA SER A 42 -3.32 -18.48 7.64
C SER A 42 -3.48 -17.44 8.75
N LEU A 43 -4.72 -17.04 9.06
CA LEU A 43 -4.96 -16.10 10.16
C LEU A 43 -4.42 -16.62 11.51
N ARG A 44 -4.35 -17.94 11.69
CA ARG A 44 -3.73 -18.56 12.87
C ARG A 44 -2.22 -18.31 12.92
N ARG A 45 -1.51 -18.54 11.81
CA ARG A 45 -0.06 -18.30 11.72
C ARG A 45 0.26 -16.82 11.81
N LEU A 46 -0.49 -15.98 11.08
CA LEU A 46 -0.32 -14.53 11.12
C LEU A 46 -0.57 -14.00 12.54
N GLY A 47 -1.68 -14.40 13.17
CA GLY A 47 -1.98 -14.02 14.54
C GLY A 47 -0.83 -14.39 15.49
N ALA A 48 -0.37 -15.65 15.45
CA ALA A 48 0.76 -16.09 16.26
C ALA A 48 2.04 -15.27 16.00
N ALA A 49 2.32 -14.93 14.73
CA ALA A 49 3.48 -14.13 14.36
C ALA A 49 3.41 -12.68 14.85
N ILE A 50 2.23 -12.08 14.89
CA ILE A 50 2.04 -10.68 15.35
C ILE A 50 1.53 -10.58 16.79
N GLY A 51 1.57 -11.69 17.54
CA GLY A 51 1.26 -11.73 18.97
C GLY A 51 -0.23 -11.63 19.34
N VAL A 52 -1.14 -12.06 18.46
CA VAL A 52 -2.60 -12.10 18.73
C VAL A 52 -3.26 -13.42 18.34
N SER A 53 -4.45 -13.68 18.85
CA SER A 53 -5.22 -14.85 18.41
C SER A 53 -5.86 -14.60 17.04
N HIS A 54 -6.12 -15.68 16.29
CA HIS A 54 -6.93 -15.62 15.07
C HIS A 54 -8.30 -14.96 15.32
N ARG A 55 -8.93 -15.23 16.47
CA ARG A 55 -10.22 -14.63 16.85
C ARG A 55 -10.13 -13.11 16.99
N MET A 56 -9.01 -12.57 17.47
CA MET A 56 -8.78 -11.13 17.53
C MET A 56 -8.65 -10.51 16.13
N LEU A 57 -7.99 -11.19 15.18
CA LEU A 57 -7.93 -10.71 13.80
C LEU A 57 -9.32 -10.68 13.15
N ILE A 58 -10.12 -11.74 13.33
CA ILE A 58 -11.51 -11.76 12.85
C ILE A 58 -12.35 -10.66 13.50
N HIS A 59 -12.15 -10.38 14.79
CA HIS A 59 -12.85 -9.30 15.47
C HIS A 59 -12.59 -7.92 14.84
N TYR A 60 -11.33 -7.61 14.48
CA TYR A 60 -10.96 -6.31 13.92
C TYR A 60 -11.17 -6.17 12.40
N PHE A 61 -11.06 -7.28 11.67
CA PHE A 61 -11.01 -7.26 10.20
C PHE A 61 -12.14 -8.03 9.54
N GLY A 62 -12.97 -8.77 10.29
CA GLY A 62 -14.12 -9.51 9.79
C GLY A 62 -13.76 -10.84 9.12
N SER A 63 -12.88 -10.82 8.11
CA SER A 63 -12.43 -12.03 7.40
C SER A 63 -10.95 -12.00 7.06
N LYS A 64 -10.42 -13.12 6.54
CA LYS A 64 -9.04 -13.17 6.03
C LYS A 64 -8.89 -12.24 4.83
N GLU A 65 -9.85 -12.27 3.93
CA GLU A 65 -9.86 -11.50 2.68
C GLU A 65 -9.93 -10.00 2.96
N GLN A 66 -10.78 -9.58 3.90
CA GLN A 66 -10.83 -8.19 4.35
C GLN A 66 -9.51 -7.75 5.01
N LEU A 67 -8.86 -8.62 5.80
CA LEU A 67 -7.52 -8.33 6.31
C LEU A 67 -6.48 -8.19 5.18
N LEU A 68 -6.53 -9.04 4.15
CA LEU A 68 -5.61 -8.93 3.01
C LEU A 68 -5.81 -7.60 2.26
N VAL A 69 -7.06 -7.16 2.08
CA VAL A 69 -7.34 -5.83 1.50
C VAL A 69 -6.76 -4.72 2.36
N GLU A 70 -6.91 -4.78 3.68
CA GLU A 70 -6.35 -3.79 4.60
C GLU A 70 -4.82 -3.76 4.59
N ILE A 71 -4.18 -4.93 4.45
CA ILE A 71 -2.74 -5.06 4.27
C ILE A 71 -2.32 -4.37 2.96
N VAL A 72 -3.01 -4.63 1.85
CA VAL A 72 -2.70 -3.99 0.55
C VAL A 72 -2.89 -2.48 0.62
N ARG A 73 -4.02 -1.99 1.17
CA ARG A 73 -4.29 -0.56 1.32
C ARG A 73 -3.25 0.13 2.21
N THR A 74 -2.79 -0.56 3.26
CA THR A 74 -1.74 -0.06 4.15
C THR A 74 -0.37 -0.04 3.47
N SER A 75 -0.04 -1.07 2.71
CA SER A 75 1.16 -1.10 1.88
C SER A 75 1.19 0.07 0.88
N GLU A 76 0.13 0.24 0.08
CA GLU A 76 0.01 1.34 -0.89
C GLU A 76 0.14 2.71 -0.20
N ARG A 77 -0.46 2.88 0.99
CA ARG A 77 -0.30 4.10 1.80
C ARG A 77 1.16 4.33 2.20
N ARG A 78 1.87 3.31 2.72
CA ARG A 78 3.29 3.43 3.08
C ARG A 78 4.16 3.84 1.89
N GLN A 79 3.87 3.31 0.70
CA GLN A 79 4.59 3.67 -0.53
C GLN A 79 4.30 5.11 -0.96
N ARG A 80 3.04 5.56 -0.86
CA ARG A 80 2.67 6.98 -1.10
C ARG A 80 3.30 7.93 -0.08
N ASP A 81 3.38 7.53 1.18
CA ASP A 81 4.04 8.32 2.22
C ASP A 81 5.54 8.43 1.94
N LEU A 82 6.19 7.35 1.49
CA LEU A 82 7.59 7.36 1.07
C LEU A 82 7.79 8.32 -0.11
N LEU A 83 6.96 8.23 -1.16
CA LEU A 83 6.99 9.15 -2.29
C LEU A 83 6.87 10.60 -1.81
N SER A 84 5.89 10.88 -0.96
CA SER A 84 5.65 12.23 -0.44
C SER A 84 6.85 12.77 0.35
N ARG A 85 7.50 11.92 1.16
CA ARG A 85 8.73 12.30 1.88
C ARG A 85 9.89 12.57 0.93
N LEU A 86 10.16 11.67 -0.01
CA LEU A 86 11.25 11.81 -0.98
C LEU A 86 11.10 13.08 -1.83
N ARG A 87 9.88 13.48 -2.16
CA ARG A 87 9.61 14.73 -2.90
C ARG A 87 9.94 16.00 -2.12
N LEU A 88 9.93 15.93 -0.79
CA LEU A 88 10.25 17.06 0.08
C LEU A 88 11.75 17.12 0.42
N GLU A 89 12.51 16.07 0.10
CA GLU A 89 13.96 16.03 0.33
C GLU A 89 14.68 17.05 -0.56
N PRO A 90 15.43 18.01 0.01
CA PRO A 90 16.16 19.00 -0.76
C PRO A 90 17.22 18.36 -1.66
N GLY A 91 17.32 18.83 -2.91
CA GLY A 91 18.36 18.41 -3.84
C GLY A 91 18.06 17.15 -4.65
N LEU A 92 16.90 16.49 -4.44
CA LEU A 92 16.44 15.43 -5.31
C LEU A 92 15.63 15.99 -6.48
N SER A 93 16.02 15.63 -7.71
CA SER A 93 15.17 15.88 -8.87
C SER A 93 13.95 14.96 -8.87
N PRO A 94 12.87 15.28 -9.60
CA PRO A 94 11.75 14.36 -9.79
C PRO A 94 12.16 12.97 -10.31
N ALA A 95 13.17 12.91 -11.19
CA ALA A 95 13.73 11.66 -11.68
C ALA A 95 14.42 10.86 -10.56
N ASP A 96 15.18 11.51 -9.69
CA ASP A 96 15.85 10.85 -8.57
C ASP A 96 14.85 10.27 -7.57
N VAL A 97 13.78 11.02 -7.26
CA VAL A 97 12.67 10.53 -6.44
C VAL A 97 12.05 9.27 -7.04
N ALA A 98 11.78 9.28 -8.35
CA ALA A 98 11.22 8.13 -9.04
C ALA A 98 12.18 6.92 -9.03
N ARG A 99 13.49 7.13 -9.21
CA ARG A 99 14.51 6.06 -9.10
C ARG A 99 14.57 5.45 -7.70
N LEU A 100 14.49 6.28 -6.66
CA LEU A 100 14.53 5.81 -5.28
C LEU A 100 13.26 5.01 -4.93
N LEU A 101 12.10 5.50 -5.35
CA LEU A 101 10.85 4.77 -5.17
C LEU A 101 10.88 3.44 -5.95
N TRP A 102 11.33 3.45 -7.20
CA TRP A 102 11.47 2.24 -8.02
C TRP A 102 12.37 1.18 -7.36
N ARG A 103 13.53 1.60 -6.83
CA ARG A 103 14.43 0.71 -6.10
C ARG A 103 13.77 0.08 -4.88
N GLN A 104 12.95 0.83 -4.15
CA GLN A 104 12.19 0.30 -3.02
C GLN A 104 11.16 -0.72 -3.49
N LEU A 105 10.32 -0.39 -4.48
CA LEU A 105 9.23 -1.23 -4.96
C LEU A 105 9.72 -2.56 -5.55
N THR A 106 10.92 -2.56 -6.09
CA THR A 106 11.53 -3.73 -6.72
C THR A 106 12.46 -4.51 -5.79
N ASP A 107 12.55 -4.16 -4.51
CA ASP A 107 13.28 -4.97 -3.52
C ASP A 107 12.69 -6.39 -3.51
N PRO A 108 13.50 -7.46 -3.72
CA PRO A 108 13.02 -8.84 -3.68
C PRO A 108 12.24 -9.21 -2.42
N ARG A 109 12.52 -8.55 -1.29
CA ARG A 109 11.77 -8.73 -0.04
C ARG A 109 10.31 -8.30 -0.20
N LEU A 110 10.05 -7.21 -0.93
CA LEU A 110 8.69 -6.72 -1.17
C LEU A 110 7.93 -7.49 -2.26
N ALA A 111 8.58 -8.39 -3.01
CA ALA A 111 7.94 -9.11 -4.10
C ALA A 111 6.67 -9.89 -3.67
N GLY A 112 6.63 -10.41 -2.44
CA GLY A 112 5.45 -11.08 -1.90
C GLY A 112 4.26 -10.13 -1.68
N GLN A 113 4.54 -8.90 -1.25
CA GLN A 113 3.56 -7.84 -1.06
C GLN A 113 3.01 -7.35 -2.41
N GLU A 114 3.87 -7.16 -3.41
CA GLU A 114 3.45 -6.73 -4.75
C GLU A 114 2.62 -7.81 -5.46
N ARG A 115 2.96 -9.10 -5.29
CA ARG A 115 2.10 -10.22 -5.76
C ARG A 115 0.70 -10.16 -5.14
N LEU A 116 0.63 -9.90 -3.83
CA LEU A 116 -0.66 -9.77 -3.13
C LEU A 116 -1.47 -8.59 -3.68
N PHE A 117 -0.83 -7.45 -3.95
CA PHE A 117 -1.50 -6.29 -4.56
C PHE A 117 -2.19 -6.68 -5.87
N PHE A 118 -1.48 -7.32 -6.80
CA PHE A 118 -2.05 -7.73 -8.09
C PHE A 118 -3.14 -8.80 -7.94
N GLU A 119 -2.96 -9.76 -7.03
CA GLU A 119 -3.95 -10.80 -6.73
C GLU A 119 -5.27 -10.19 -6.25
N ILE A 120 -5.20 -9.29 -5.25
CA ILE A 120 -6.38 -8.62 -4.68
C ILE A 120 -7.04 -7.70 -5.71
N CYS A 121 -6.27 -6.98 -6.53
CA CYS A 121 -6.82 -6.23 -7.66
C CYS A 121 -7.56 -7.15 -8.64
N GLY A 122 -6.98 -8.31 -8.98
CA GLY A 122 -7.63 -9.30 -9.86
C GLY A 122 -8.91 -9.91 -9.26
N HIS A 123 -8.99 -10.06 -7.95
CA HIS A 123 -10.23 -10.45 -7.27
C HIS A 123 -11.29 -9.35 -7.32
N ALA A 124 -10.89 -8.10 -7.05
CA ALA A 124 -11.77 -6.94 -7.06
C ALA A 124 -12.36 -6.71 -8.47
N LEU A 125 -11.54 -6.80 -9.52
CA LEU A 125 -11.97 -6.67 -10.91
C LEU A 125 -12.93 -7.79 -11.36
N ARG A 126 -12.91 -8.95 -10.68
CA ARG A 126 -13.89 -10.03 -10.86
C ARG A 126 -15.16 -9.85 -10.02
N GLY A 127 -15.30 -8.72 -9.31
CA GLY A 127 -16.48 -8.40 -8.52
C GLY A 127 -16.57 -9.14 -7.18
N ARG A 128 -15.46 -9.64 -6.64
CA ARG A 128 -15.44 -10.25 -5.29
C ARG A 128 -15.75 -9.20 -4.23
N PRO A 129 -16.90 -9.27 -3.51
CA PRO A 129 -17.34 -8.19 -2.63
C PRO A 129 -16.31 -7.78 -1.58
N GLU A 130 -15.62 -8.74 -1.00
CA GLU A 130 -14.56 -8.55 -0.01
C GLU A 130 -13.34 -7.80 -0.56
N ALA A 131 -13.06 -7.90 -1.87
CA ALA A 131 -11.88 -7.32 -2.52
C ALA A 131 -12.16 -5.95 -3.17
N VAL A 132 -13.41 -5.68 -3.58
CA VAL A 132 -13.83 -4.42 -4.23
C VAL A 132 -13.30 -3.16 -3.53
N PRO A 133 -13.30 -3.05 -2.18
CA PRO A 133 -12.79 -1.87 -1.49
C PRO A 133 -11.32 -1.54 -1.77
N VAL A 134 -10.52 -2.48 -2.31
CA VAL A 134 -9.13 -2.17 -2.71
C VAL A 134 -9.06 -1.16 -3.86
N LEU A 135 -10.12 -1.07 -4.68
CA LEU A 135 -10.18 -0.19 -5.85
C LEU A 135 -10.46 1.27 -5.45
N ASP A 136 -11.01 1.48 -4.25
CA ASP A 136 -11.28 2.81 -3.71
C ASP A 136 -9.97 3.59 -3.55
N GLY A 137 -9.84 4.70 -4.28
CA GLY A 137 -8.63 5.53 -4.21
C GLY A 137 -7.42 4.95 -4.93
N LEU A 138 -7.49 3.72 -5.47
CA LEU A 138 -6.34 2.96 -5.98
C LEU A 138 -5.47 3.73 -6.98
N VAL A 139 -6.09 4.56 -7.80
CA VAL A 139 -5.37 5.44 -8.74
C VAL A 139 -5.37 6.87 -8.23
N THR A 140 -6.52 7.39 -7.81
CA THR A 140 -6.67 8.81 -7.46
C THR A 140 -5.74 9.24 -6.33
N ASP A 141 -5.58 8.42 -5.30
CA ASP A 141 -4.72 8.72 -4.14
C ASP A 141 -3.23 8.85 -4.51
N TRP A 142 -2.81 8.16 -5.58
CA TRP A 142 -1.45 8.28 -6.12
C TRP A 142 -1.30 9.52 -7.01
N LEU A 143 -2.34 9.88 -7.77
CA LEU A 143 -2.27 11.01 -8.69
C LEU A 143 -2.30 12.35 -7.96
N GLU A 144 -3.13 12.50 -6.93
CA GLU A 144 -3.36 13.76 -6.22
C GLU A 144 -2.08 14.49 -5.80
N PRO A 145 -1.13 13.87 -5.06
CA PRO A 145 0.10 14.57 -4.66
C PRO A 145 0.98 14.93 -5.86
N LEU A 146 0.98 14.11 -6.91
CA LEU A 146 1.74 14.37 -8.14
C LEU A 146 1.19 15.57 -8.90
N VAL A 147 -0.14 15.60 -9.07
CA VAL A 147 -0.87 16.69 -9.76
C VAL A 147 -0.74 18.00 -9.00
N ALA A 148 -0.91 17.97 -7.68
CA ALA A 148 -0.82 19.17 -6.85
C ALA A 148 0.56 19.83 -6.97
N ALA A 149 1.62 19.03 -6.95
CA ALA A 149 2.97 19.56 -7.01
C ALA A 149 3.38 20.08 -8.40
N GLU A 150 2.94 19.44 -9.49
CA GLU A 150 3.16 20.01 -10.84
C GLU A 150 2.34 21.28 -11.06
N THR A 151 1.09 21.32 -10.57
CA THR A 151 0.24 22.51 -10.68
C THR A 151 0.82 23.69 -9.88
N ALA A 152 1.45 23.41 -8.73
CA ALA A 152 2.09 24.44 -7.90
C ALA A 152 3.25 25.16 -8.62
N VAL A 153 3.88 24.53 -9.62
CA VAL A 153 4.93 25.12 -10.45
C VAL A 153 4.41 25.62 -11.81
N GLY A 154 3.08 25.72 -11.98
CA GLY A 154 2.44 26.34 -13.12
C GLY A 154 1.99 25.39 -14.25
N ALA A 155 2.05 24.07 -14.04
CA ALA A 155 1.53 23.14 -15.04
C ALA A 155 0.00 23.20 -15.14
N ASP A 156 -0.52 22.99 -16.36
CA ASP A 156 -1.95 22.76 -16.58
C ASP A 156 -2.42 21.49 -15.81
N PRO A 157 -3.52 21.56 -15.02
CA PRO A 157 -3.98 20.44 -14.19
C PRO A 157 -4.34 19.17 -14.98
N ALA A 158 -4.92 19.31 -16.18
CA ALA A 158 -5.30 18.15 -16.99
C ALA A 158 -4.05 17.43 -17.51
N THR A 159 -3.06 18.20 -17.96
CA THR A 159 -1.76 17.70 -18.39
C THR A 159 -1.03 17.02 -17.23
N ALA A 160 -0.94 17.66 -16.06
CA ALA A 160 -0.33 17.08 -14.86
C ALA A 160 -0.99 15.75 -14.45
N ARG A 161 -2.33 15.66 -14.55
CA ARG A 161 -3.07 14.43 -14.26
C ARG A 161 -2.79 13.31 -15.25
N ASN A 162 -2.76 13.62 -16.53
CA ASN A 162 -2.37 12.66 -17.57
C ASN A 162 -0.95 12.17 -17.32
N ARG A 163 -0.06 13.09 -16.93
CA ARG A 163 1.32 12.75 -16.67
C ARG A 163 1.53 11.83 -15.48
N ALA A 164 0.96 12.20 -14.34
CA ALA A 164 0.93 11.38 -13.14
C ALA A 164 0.37 9.96 -13.42
N ARG A 165 -0.68 9.87 -14.26
CA ARG A 165 -1.27 8.58 -14.65
C ARG A 165 -0.34 7.73 -15.51
N LEU A 166 0.39 8.34 -16.45
CA LEU A 166 1.40 7.63 -17.25
C LEU A 166 2.54 7.10 -16.38
N GLY A 167 3.03 7.89 -15.44
CA GLY A 167 4.05 7.44 -14.48
C GLY A 167 3.59 6.24 -13.65
N LEU A 168 2.40 6.34 -13.04
CA LEU A 168 1.83 5.25 -12.25
C LEU A 168 1.59 3.98 -13.08
N ALA A 169 1.07 4.13 -14.31
CA ALA A 169 0.84 3.01 -15.22
C ALA A 169 2.15 2.31 -15.60
N THR A 170 3.20 3.09 -15.87
CA THR A 170 4.54 2.56 -16.21
C THR A 170 5.11 1.76 -15.04
N VAL A 171 5.13 2.33 -13.83
CA VAL A 171 5.63 1.64 -12.63
C VAL A 171 4.88 0.33 -12.38
N ARG A 172 3.54 0.35 -12.41
CA ARG A 172 2.72 -0.86 -12.20
C ARG A 172 2.93 -1.90 -13.30
N GLY A 173 3.09 -1.46 -14.55
CA GLY A 173 3.37 -2.35 -15.68
C GLY A 173 4.71 -3.05 -15.53
N LEU A 174 5.77 -2.30 -15.20
CA LEU A 174 7.12 -2.84 -15.01
C LEU A 174 7.22 -3.72 -13.76
N LEU A 175 6.47 -3.42 -12.69
CA LEU A 175 6.38 -4.33 -11.52
C LEU A 175 5.72 -5.66 -11.89
N LEU A 176 4.62 -5.62 -12.66
CA LEU A 176 3.96 -6.83 -13.13
C LEU A 176 4.88 -7.65 -14.04
N ASP A 177 5.59 -6.98 -14.96
CA ASP A 177 6.62 -7.60 -15.81
C ASP A 177 7.67 -8.31 -14.95
N LEU A 178 8.31 -7.59 -14.02
CA LEU A 178 9.33 -8.15 -13.13
C LEU A 178 8.83 -9.40 -12.39
N LEU A 179 7.60 -9.37 -11.87
CA LEU A 179 7.03 -10.51 -11.16
C LEU A 179 6.73 -11.71 -12.07
N ALA A 180 6.43 -11.46 -13.34
CA ALA A 180 6.09 -12.47 -14.33
C ALA A 180 7.34 -13.09 -14.99
N THR A 181 8.36 -12.28 -15.28
CA THR A 181 9.54 -12.67 -16.06
C THR A 181 10.78 -12.91 -15.19
N GLY A 182 10.87 -12.23 -14.04
CA GLY A 182 12.09 -12.17 -13.23
C GLY A 182 13.21 -11.35 -13.86
N ASP A 183 12.98 -10.66 -14.99
CA ASP A 183 14.00 -9.90 -15.70
C ASP A 183 14.26 -8.55 -15.04
N ARG A 184 15.04 -8.60 -13.95
CA ARG A 184 15.41 -7.41 -13.18
C ARG A 184 16.15 -6.37 -14.04
N VAL A 185 17.05 -6.83 -14.90
CA VAL A 185 17.89 -5.95 -15.71
C VAL A 185 17.03 -5.22 -16.75
N GLY A 186 16.12 -5.94 -17.41
CA GLY A 186 15.22 -5.37 -18.41
C GLY A 186 14.29 -4.31 -17.83
N VAL A 187 13.65 -4.58 -16.69
CA VAL A 187 12.71 -3.61 -16.09
C VAL A 187 13.42 -2.37 -15.53
N ASP A 188 14.64 -2.51 -15.00
CA ASP A 188 15.44 -1.36 -14.55
C ASP A 188 15.84 -0.48 -15.74
N ALA A 189 16.28 -1.10 -16.85
CA ALA A 189 16.61 -0.38 -18.08
C ALA A 189 15.38 0.34 -18.67
N ALA A 190 14.22 -0.31 -18.68
CA ALA A 190 12.97 0.30 -19.13
C ALA A 190 12.53 1.46 -18.24
N MET A 191 12.72 1.37 -16.92
CA MET A 191 12.44 2.46 -15.99
C MET A 191 13.36 3.66 -16.25
N GLU A 192 14.67 3.44 -16.45
CA GLU A 192 15.59 4.54 -16.78
C GLU A 192 15.25 5.19 -18.14
N GLU A 193 14.88 4.40 -19.15
CA GLU A 193 14.44 4.96 -20.43
C GLU A 193 13.15 5.78 -20.30
N PHE A 194 12.19 5.32 -19.48
CA PHE A 194 11.01 6.10 -19.15
C PHE A 194 11.39 7.44 -18.51
N LEU A 195 12.28 7.44 -17.52
CA LEU A 195 12.71 8.67 -16.85
C LEU A 195 13.40 9.64 -17.80
N ARG A 196 14.26 9.14 -18.69
CA ARG A 196 14.92 9.94 -19.72
C ARG A 196 13.88 10.61 -20.64
N LEU A 197 12.90 9.86 -21.14
CA LEU A 197 11.85 10.40 -22.01
C LEU A 197 10.98 11.45 -21.31
N TYR A 198 10.82 11.34 -19.98
CA TYR A 198 9.88 12.14 -19.21
C TYR A 198 10.44 13.39 -18.55
N TYR A 199 11.72 13.33 -18.16
CA TYR A 199 12.38 14.36 -17.39
C TYR A 199 13.54 15.03 -18.12
N ASP A 200 14.07 14.42 -19.19
CA ASP A 200 15.12 15.03 -20.04
C ASP A 200 14.55 15.62 -21.35
N THR A 201 13.25 15.98 -21.37
CA THR A 201 12.69 16.73 -22.50
C THR A 201 13.07 18.21 -22.39
N ASP A 202 14.28 18.53 -22.88
CA ASP A 202 14.67 19.87 -23.35
C ASP A 202 14.00 20.21 -24.70
#